data_AF-A0A0F9P391-F1
#
_entry.id   AF-A0A0F9P391-F1
#
_cell.length_a   1.000
_cell.length_b   1.000
_cell.length_c   1.000
_cell.angle_alpha   90.00
_cell.angle_beta   90.00
_cell.angle_gamma   90.00
#
_symmetry.space_group_name_H-M   'P 1'
#
loop_
_entity.id
_entity.type
_entity.pdbx_description
1 polymer ?
#
loop_
_entity_poly.entity_id
_entity_poly.type
_entity_poly.pdbx_seq_one_letter_code
_entity_poly.pdbx_strand_id
1 'polypeptide(L)'
;MNKSHIIKKPIKVKFVFCLLIGFLIGNSFTNLLLQDDTGEIHITIVYSSEKASWMTTAYTDFIDTWNDAHPDEKISIDMHPYGSSDSMIGILNEEISPTIWSPASSIWLPFLNTKWKDLTNNAELIINLSAAVKIIYSPIVIATWEAFNDTHNIKGFSDLHKLNLDSGINIKMAHTDPRLSNSGFMSVIMALSAASGTPSENLTLNDLTDKTNQKWLKEFESSAIMYGKSTGFLARYIM
;
A
#
# COMPACT_ATOMS: atom_id res chain seq x y z
N MET A 1 -35.43 61.01 -26.93
CA MET A 1 -34.50 60.40 -25.95
C MET A 1 -34.04 59.05 -26.48
N ASN A 2 -32.83 58.99 -27.02
CA ASN A 2 -32.27 57.81 -27.67
C ASN A 2 -31.32 57.12 -26.67
N LYS A 3 -31.58 55.87 -26.27
CA LYS A 3 -30.70 55.10 -25.37
C LYS A 3 -29.77 54.23 -26.21
N SER A 4 -28.47 54.55 -26.21
CA SER A 4 -27.44 53.70 -26.79
C SER A 4 -27.14 52.50 -25.87
N HIS A 5 -27.23 51.28 -26.40
CA HIS A 5 -26.73 50.08 -25.74
C HIS A 5 -25.19 50.05 -25.77
N ILE A 6 -24.56 50.11 -24.59
CA ILE A 6 -23.12 49.85 -24.43
C ILE A 6 -22.92 48.34 -24.31
N ILE A 7 -22.31 47.74 -25.33
CA ILE A 7 -21.87 46.34 -25.34
C ILE A 7 -20.64 46.22 -24.40
N LYS A 8 -20.80 45.52 -23.27
CA LYS A 8 -19.68 45.17 -22.40
C LYS A 8 -18.81 44.09 -23.08
N LYS A 9 -17.56 44.43 -23.42
CA LYS A 9 -16.55 43.51 -23.98
C LYS A 9 -16.12 42.44 -22.95
N PRO A 10 -15.68 41.24 -23.38
CA PRO A 10 -15.50 40.08 -22.51
C PRO A 10 -14.13 40.11 -21.82
N ILE A 11 -14.06 40.73 -20.64
CA ILE A 11 -12.85 40.74 -19.79
C ILE A 11 -12.53 39.32 -19.26
N LYS A 12 -13.55 38.48 -19.07
CA LYS A 12 -13.40 37.12 -18.51
C LYS A 12 -12.63 36.16 -19.42
N VAL A 13 -12.76 36.28 -20.74
CA VAL A 13 -12.09 35.36 -21.70
C VAL A 13 -10.59 35.63 -21.77
N LYS A 14 -10.17 36.90 -21.73
CA LYS A 14 -8.74 37.27 -21.70
C LYS A 14 -8.05 36.83 -20.41
N PHE A 15 -8.76 36.88 -19.27
CA PHE A 15 -8.20 36.46 -17.99
C PHE A 15 -7.97 34.95 -17.92
N VAL A 16 -8.92 34.15 -18.40
CA VAL A 16 -8.78 32.68 -18.47
C VAL A 16 -7.66 32.26 -19.43
N PHE A 17 -7.53 32.97 -20.56
CA PHE A 17 -6.46 32.69 -21.52
C PHE A 17 -5.08 33.05 -20.97
N CYS A 18 -4.94 34.16 -20.24
CA CYS A 18 -3.69 34.49 -19.54
C CYS A 18 -3.36 33.50 -18.43
N LEU A 19 -4.35 32.94 -17.72
CA LEU A 19 -4.12 31.90 -16.71
C LEU A 19 -3.66 30.58 -17.34
N LEU A 20 -4.26 30.17 -18.46
CA LEU A 20 -3.85 28.95 -19.18
C LEU A 20 -2.45 29.09 -19.78
N ILE A 21 -2.13 30.25 -20.36
CA ILE A 21 -0.77 30.53 -20.85
C ILE A 21 0.21 30.62 -19.68
N GLY A 22 -0.16 31.27 -18.58
CA GLY A 22 0.66 31.33 -17.37
C GLY A 22 0.92 29.95 -16.76
N PHE A 23 -0.07 29.05 -16.81
CA PHE A 23 0.07 27.66 -16.37
C PHE A 23 0.95 26.83 -17.32
N LEU A 24 0.77 26.96 -18.64
CA LEU A 24 1.57 26.24 -19.64
C LEU A 24 3.02 26.72 -19.69
N ILE A 25 3.24 28.04 -19.64
CA ILE A 25 4.58 28.63 -19.53
C ILE A 25 5.16 28.27 -18.18
N GLY A 26 4.40 28.39 -17.09
CA GLY A 26 4.82 27.99 -15.75
C GLY A 26 5.28 26.53 -15.68
N ASN A 27 4.50 25.58 -16.20
CA ASN A 27 4.89 24.16 -16.23
C ASN A 27 6.14 23.92 -17.09
N SER A 28 6.23 24.58 -18.24
CA SER A 28 7.38 24.42 -19.15
C SER A 28 8.66 25.07 -18.60
N PHE A 29 8.54 26.24 -17.95
CA PHE A 29 9.67 26.96 -17.33
C PHE A 29 10.11 26.29 -16.03
N THR A 30 9.19 25.68 -15.27
CA THR A 30 9.51 24.91 -14.07
C THR A 30 10.24 23.62 -14.45
N ASN A 31 9.80 22.92 -15.49
CA ASN A 31 10.51 21.74 -16.01
C ASN A 31 11.88 22.09 -16.63
N LEU A 32 12.06 23.30 -17.16
CA LEU A 32 13.35 23.78 -17.67
C LEU A 32 14.30 24.21 -16.53
N LEU A 33 13.78 24.75 -15.43
CA LEU A 33 14.57 25.14 -14.24
C LEU A 33 14.86 23.96 -13.30
N LEU A 34 14.07 22.88 -13.37
CA LEU A 34 14.29 21.61 -12.66
C LEU A 34 15.12 20.62 -13.48
N GLN A 35 15.62 21.01 -14.65
CA GLN A 35 16.65 20.23 -15.33
C GLN A 35 17.95 20.41 -14.52
N ASP A 36 18.14 19.49 -13.59
CA ASP A 36 19.25 19.48 -12.64
C ASP A 36 20.56 19.21 -13.38
N ASP A 37 21.30 20.28 -13.68
CA ASP A 37 22.60 20.27 -14.36
C ASP A 37 23.76 20.01 -13.38
N THR A 38 23.48 19.43 -12.21
CA THR A 38 24.46 19.21 -11.12
C THR A 38 25.21 17.88 -11.22
N GLY A 39 24.80 16.98 -12.13
CA GLY A 39 25.36 15.62 -12.21
C GLY A 39 24.99 14.73 -11.01
N GLU A 40 24.10 15.19 -10.14
CA GLU A 40 23.61 14.45 -8.97
C GLU A 40 22.50 13.48 -9.37
N ILE A 41 22.63 12.21 -8.97
CA ILE A 41 21.64 11.17 -9.27
C ILE A 41 20.56 11.18 -8.20
N HIS A 42 19.32 11.46 -8.60
CA HIS A 42 18.16 11.46 -7.71
C HIS A 42 17.44 10.11 -7.71
N ILE A 43 17.25 9.56 -6.51
CA ILE A 43 16.57 8.28 -6.30
C ILE A 43 15.40 8.50 -5.35
N THR A 44 14.17 8.32 -5.83
CA THR A 44 12.99 8.32 -4.97
C THR A 44 12.65 6.90 -4.55
N ILE A 45 12.53 6.69 -3.24
CA ILE A 45 12.15 5.41 -2.64
C ILE A 45 10.81 5.55 -1.92
N VAL A 46 9.79 4.85 -2.38
CA VAL A 46 8.51 4.73 -1.68
C VAL A 46 8.44 3.36 -1.04
N TYR A 47 8.22 3.31 0.27
CA TYR A 47 8.25 2.07 1.04
C TYR A 47 7.11 2.00 2.06
N SER A 48 6.75 0.78 2.50
CA SER A 48 5.74 0.62 3.55
C SER A 48 6.16 1.28 4.86
N SER A 49 5.27 2.05 5.47
CA SER A 49 5.51 2.67 6.79
C SER A 49 5.96 1.69 7.89
N GLU A 50 5.61 0.40 7.75
CA GLU A 50 6.07 -0.69 8.63
C GLU A 50 7.60 -0.92 8.59
N LYS A 51 8.30 -0.42 7.55
CA LYS A 51 9.76 -0.53 7.40
C LYS A 51 10.51 0.72 7.85
N ALA A 52 9.85 1.76 8.35
CA ALA A 52 10.47 3.07 8.56
C ALA A 52 11.76 3.01 9.39
N SER A 53 11.75 2.34 10.54
CA SER A 53 12.94 2.22 11.38
C SER A 53 14.09 1.47 10.71
N TRP A 54 13.77 0.40 9.97
CA TRP A 54 14.75 -0.38 9.22
C TRP A 54 15.34 0.44 8.07
N MET A 55 14.49 1.14 7.30
CA MET A 55 14.92 1.99 6.18
C MET A 55 15.86 3.11 6.63
N THR A 56 15.57 3.77 7.75
CA THR A 56 16.45 4.82 8.29
C THR A 56 17.85 4.29 8.59
N THR A 57 17.94 3.09 9.19
CA THR A 57 19.23 2.46 9.49
C THR A 57 19.95 2.05 8.20
N ALA A 58 19.26 1.33 7.32
CA ALA A 58 19.81 0.87 6.04
C ALA A 58 20.28 2.02 5.14
N TYR A 59 19.57 3.14 5.14
CA TYR A 59 19.96 4.34 4.40
C TYR A 59 21.26 4.94 4.94
N THR A 60 21.39 5.03 6.26
CA THR A 60 22.60 5.59 6.90
C THR A 60 23.82 4.74 6.53
N ASP A 61 23.71 3.42 6.69
CA ASP A 61 24.80 2.50 6.33
C ASP A 61 25.14 2.56 4.83
N PHE A 62 24.12 2.69 3.97
CA PHE A 62 24.30 2.78 2.52
C PHE A 62 24.99 4.07 2.10
N ILE A 63 24.54 5.23 2.58
CA ILE A 63 25.07 6.52 2.13
C ILE A 63 26.52 6.70 2.60
N ASP A 64 26.86 6.23 3.80
CA ASP A 64 28.24 6.24 4.31
C ASP A 64 29.14 5.35 3.44
N THR A 65 28.71 4.11 3.18
CA THR A 65 29.46 3.17 2.33
C THR A 65 29.58 3.67 0.89
N TRP A 66 28.54 4.29 0.35
CA TRP A 66 28.54 4.83 -1.01
C TRP A 66 29.53 5.98 -1.14
N ASN A 67 29.49 6.95 -0.23
CA ASN A 67 30.35 8.13 -0.25
C ASN A 67 31.83 7.75 -0.09
N ASP A 68 32.13 6.74 0.73
CA ASP A 68 33.49 6.22 0.90
C ASP A 68 34.01 5.54 -0.39
N ALA A 69 33.15 4.80 -1.10
CA ALA A 69 33.51 4.07 -2.30
C ALA A 69 33.48 4.92 -3.59
N HIS A 70 32.63 5.94 -3.65
CA HIS A 70 32.37 6.76 -4.84
C HIS A 70 32.37 8.27 -4.48
N PRO A 71 33.51 8.84 -4.06
CA PRO A 71 33.59 10.23 -3.58
C PRO A 71 33.25 11.28 -4.65
N ASP A 72 33.36 10.91 -5.93
CA ASP A 72 33.07 11.77 -7.07
C ASP A 72 31.63 11.62 -7.60
N GLU A 73 30.86 10.63 -7.13
CA GLU A 73 29.48 10.37 -7.55
C GLU A 73 28.49 10.81 -6.47
N LYS A 74 27.82 11.93 -6.72
CA LYS A 74 26.80 12.44 -5.79
C LYS A 74 25.45 11.79 -6.05
N ILE A 75 24.86 11.24 -4.99
CA ILE A 75 23.51 10.70 -5.01
C ILE A 75 22.64 11.42 -3.97
N SER A 76 21.41 11.72 -4.37
CA SER A 76 20.36 12.22 -3.49
C SER A 76 19.26 11.17 -3.39
N ILE A 77 18.86 10.81 -2.17
CA ILE A 77 17.84 9.78 -1.94
C ILE A 77 16.70 10.36 -1.13
N ASP A 78 15.54 10.47 -1.76
CA ASP A 78 14.30 10.90 -1.13
C ASP A 78 13.46 9.68 -0.77
N MET A 79 13.32 9.42 0.53
CA MET A 79 12.59 8.26 1.03
C MET A 79 11.26 8.66 1.67
N HIS A 80 10.15 8.08 1.20
CA HIS A 80 8.82 8.39 1.71
C HIS A 80 8.08 7.15 2.24
N PRO A 81 7.66 7.14 3.52
CA PRO A 81 6.82 6.09 4.06
C PRO A 81 5.37 6.24 3.59
N TYR A 82 4.80 5.16 3.07
CA TYR A 82 3.40 5.09 2.60
C TYR A 82 2.69 3.84 3.12
N GLY A 83 1.35 3.86 3.15
CA GLY A 83 0.56 2.62 3.16
C GLY A 83 0.77 1.88 1.83
N SER A 84 0.85 0.55 1.85
CA SER A 84 1.10 -0.21 0.61
C SER A 84 -0.02 -0.03 -0.41
N SER A 85 -1.28 -0.03 0.04
CA SER A 85 -2.40 0.27 -0.84
C SER A 85 -2.38 1.71 -1.35
N ASP A 86 -2.09 2.68 -0.47
CA ASP A 86 -2.04 4.10 -0.84
C ASP A 86 -0.95 4.36 -1.89
N SER A 87 0.25 3.81 -1.70
CA SER A 87 1.34 3.93 -2.67
C SER A 87 1.01 3.30 -4.02
N MET A 88 0.34 2.13 -4.02
CA MET A 88 -0.12 1.51 -5.27
C MET A 88 -1.12 2.39 -6.00
N ILE A 89 -2.10 2.95 -5.29
CA ILE A 89 -3.09 3.87 -5.87
C ILE A 89 -2.40 5.13 -6.42
N GLY A 90 -1.47 5.71 -5.66
CA GLY A 90 -0.71 6.88 -6.09
C GLY A 90 0.13 6.60 -7.35
N ILE A 91 0.73 5.41 -7.46
CA ILE A 91 1.46 4.99 -8.67
C ILE A 91 0.48 4.84 -9.85
N LEU A 92 -0.65 4.18 -9.65
CA LEU A 92 -1.66 3.96 -10.70
C LEU A 92 -2.29 5.26 -11.21
N ASN A 93 -2.45 6.25 -10.33
CA ASN A 93 -2.97 7.57 -10.67
C ASN A 93 -1.90 8.53 -11.19
N GLU A 94 -0.64 8.09 -11.30
CA GLU A 94 0.51 8.93 -11.66
C GLU A 94 0.73 10.12 -10.70
N GLU A 95 0.21 10.02 -9.47
CA GLU A 95 0.43 11.00 -8.40
C GLU A 95 1.85 10.90 -7.81
N ILE A 96 2.44 9.70 -7.85
CA ILE A 96 3.83 9.43 -7.49
C ILE A 96 4.48 8.51 -8.53
N SER A 97 5.77 8.69 -8.79
CA SER A 97 6.54 7.87 -9.74
C SER A 97 7.91 7.52 -9.16
N PRO A 98 7.96 6.64 -8.14
CA PRO A 98 9.21 6.33 -7.45
C PRO A 98 10.15 5.49 -8.32
N THR A 99 11.46 5.70 -8.16
CA THR A 99 12.51 4.83 -8.73
C THR A 99 12.47 3.44 -8.11
N ILE A 100 12.21 3.36 -6.79
CA ILE A 100 12.12 2.12 -6.03
C ILE A 100 10.80 2.08 -5.27
N TRP A 101 10.04 0.99 -5.44
CA TRP A 101 8.83 0.72 -4.66
C TRP A 101 8.99 -0.54 -3.80
N SER A 102 8.83 -0.40 -2.48
CA SER A 102 9.00 -1.48 -1.49
C SER A 102 7.74 -1.64 -0.60
N PRO A 103 6.67 -2.26 -1.15
CA PRO A 103 5.44 -2.48 -0.40
C PRO A 103 5.64 -3.48 0.75
N ALA A 104 4.70 -3.49 1.69
CA ALA A 104 4.73 -4.33 2.90
C ALA A 104 4.76 -5.84 2.60
N SER A 105 4.20 -6.24 1.46
CA SER A 105 4.12 -7.64 1.03
C SER A 105 4.29 -7.74 -0.48
N SER A 106 4.87 -8.85 -0.94
CA SER A 106 5.00 -9.13 -2.37
C SER A 106 3.66 -9.34 -3.07
N ILE A 107 2.56 -9.52 -2.32
CA ILE A 107 1.21 -9.66 -2.89
C ILE A 107 0.75 -8.41 -3.66
N TRP A 108 1.30 -7.24 -3.29
CA TRP A 108 0.98 -5.97 -3.95
C TRP A 108 1.58 -5.86 -5.36
N LEU A 109 2.66 -6.57 -5.66
CA LEU A 109 3.34 -6.49 -6.96
C LEU A 109 2.49 -7.05 -8.12
N PRO A 110 1.99 -8.30 -8.08
CA PRO A 110 1.10 -8.80 -9.14
C PRO A 110 -0.22 -8.03 -9.15
N PHE A 111 -0.70 -7.55 -8.00
CA PHE A 111 -1.94 -6.78 -7.93
C PHE A 111 -1.82 -5.42 -8.65
N LEU A 112 -0.70 -4.71 -8.47
CA LEU A 112 -0.41 -3.48 -9.22
C LEU A 112 -0.40 -3.76 -10.73
N ASN A 113 0.29 -4.82 -11.17
CA ASN A 113 0.32 -5.20 -12.59
C ASN A 113 -1.08 -5.50 -13.15
N THR A 114 -1.93 -6.22 -12.41
CA THR A 114 -3.32 -6.46 -12.81
C THR A 114 -4.08 -5.14 -12.95
N LYS A 115 -3.98 -4.24 -11.97
CA LYS A 115 -4.70 -2.95 -12.00
C LYS A 115 -4.18 -2.00 -13.07
N TRP A 116 -2.88 -1.99 -13.32
CA TRP A 116 -2.28 -1.25 -14.41
C TRP A 116 -2.84 -1.68 -15.76
N LYS A 117 -2.91 -2.99 -16.00
CA LYS A 117 -3.49 -3.56 -17.22
C LYS A 117 -4.98 -3.20 -17.36
N ASP A 118 -5.75 -3.32 -16.28
CA ASP A 118 -7.18 -2.97 -16.26
C ASP A 118 -7.41 -1.48 -16.61
N LEU A 119 -6.55 -0.58 -16.12
CA LEU A 119 -6.70 0.87 -16.31
C LEU A 119 -6.22 1.34 -17.68
N THR A 120 -5.08 0.81 -18.15
CA THR A 120 -4.41 1.32 -19.37
C THR A 120 -4.76 0.54 -20.63
N ASN A 121 -5.37 -0.65 -20.49
CA ASN A 121 -5.45 -1.66 -21.55
C ASN A 121 -4.09 -2.04 -22.16
N ASN A 122 -2.98 -1.73 -21.48
CA ASN A 122 -1.63 -2.09 -21.92
C ASN A 122 -1.30 -3.53 -21.45
N ALA A 123 -0.71 -4.32 -22.35
CA ALA A 123 -0.24 -5.66 -22.02
C ALA A 123 1.13 -5.66 -21.31
N GLU A 124 1.87 -4.56 -21.39
CA GLU A 124 3.14 -4.39 -20.70
C GLU A 124 2.93 -4.24 -19.18
N LEU A 125 3.71 -5.01 -18.44
CA LEU A 125 3.70 -4.98 -16.98
C LEU A 125 4.50 -3.78 -16.49
N ILE A 126 3.95 -3.04 -15.53
CA ILE A 126 4.66 -1.93 -14.86
C ILE A 126 5.80 -2.45 -13.96
N ILE A 127 5.70 -3.68 -13.46
CA ILE A 127 6.75 -4.33 -12.66
C ILE A 127 7.13 -5.70 -13.23
N ASN A 128 8.43 -5.95 -13.33
CA ASN A 128 8.97 -7.29 -13.57
C ASN A 128 8.99 -8.10 -12.27
N LEU A 129 8.03 -9.02 -12.11
CA LEU A 129 7.91 -9.86 -10.91
C LEU A 129 9.12 -10.76 -10.68
N SER A 130 9.81 -11.20 -11.73
CA SER A 130 10.99 -12.07 -11.63
C SER A 130 12.24 -11.32 -11.15
N ALA A 131 12.27 -10.00 -11.30
CA ALA A 131 13.33 -9.14 -10.81
C ALA A 131 13.07 -8.60 -9.39
N ALA A 132 11.89 -8.86 -8.82
CA ALA A 132 11.54 -8.37 -7.50
C ALA A 132 12.34 -9.09 -6.40
N VAL A 133 13.01 -8.31 -5.55
CA VAL A 133 13.84 -8.82 -4.45
C VAL A 133 13.05 -8.78 -3.14
N LYS A 134 13.08 -9.88 -2.38
CA LYS A 134 12.52 -9.96 -1.02
C LYS A 134 13.63 -9.69 -0.01
N ILE A 135 13.58 -8.53 0.63
CA ILE A 135 14.62 -8.03 1.54
C ILE A 135 14.30 -8.27 3.02
N ILE A 136 13.02 -8.31 3.38
CA ILE A 136 12.55 -8.46 4.77
C ILE A 136 11.42 -9.47 4.79
N TYR A 137 11.47 -10.38 5.76
CA TYR A 137 10.41 -11.34 6.05
C TYR A 137 9.83 -11.02 7.42
N SER A 138 8.53 -10.74 7.46
CA SER A 138 7.76 -10.60 8.70
C SER A 138 6.68 -11.68 8.76
N PRO A 139 6.63 -12.50 9.82
CA PRO A 139 5.54 -13.45 9.98
C PRO A 139 4.26 -12.73 10.39
N ILE A 140 3.11 -13.20 9.91
CA ILE A 140 1.84 -12.86 10.55
C ILE A 140 1.60 -13.87 11.67
N VAL A 141 1.24 -13.37 12.84
CA VAL A 141 1.06 -14.17 14.06
C VAL A 141 -0.31 -13.93 14.66
N ILE A 142 -0.82 -14.94 15.37
CA ILE A 142 -1.96 -14.79 16.26
C ILE A 142 -1.39 -14.46 17.65
N ALA A 143 -1.60 -13.23 18.11
CA ALA A 143 -1.26 -12.83 19.47
C ALA A 143 -2.47 -13.06 20.39
N THR A 144 -2.25 -13.73 21.51
CA THR A 144 -3.27 -13.99 22.53
C THR A 144 -2.63 -14.10 23.91
N TRP A 145 -3.43 -14.05 24.97
CA TRP A 145 -2.97 -14.26 26.34
C TRP A 145 -2.51 -15.71 26.54
N GLU A 146 -1.38 -15.90 27.21
CA GLU A 146 -0.79 -17.22 27.50
C GLU A 146 -1.80 -18.15 28.17
N ALA A 147 -2.43 -17.73 29.27
CA ALA A 147 -3.44 -18.52 29.98
C ALA A 147 -4.64 -18.92 29.10
N PHE A 148 -5.02 -18.07 28.14
CA PHE A 148 -6.07 -18.41 27.18
C PHE A 148 -5.59 -19.49 26.21
N ASN A 149 -4.35 -19.39 25.74
CA ASN A 149 -3.78 -20.36 24.83
C ASN A 149 -3.43 -21.71 25.49
N ASP A 150 -3.07 -21.71 26.78
CA ASP A 150 -2.84 -22.95 27.55
C ASP A 150 -4.10 -23.82 27.60
N THR A 151 -5.27 -23.18 27.63
CA THR A 151 -6.56 -23.86 27.65
C THR A 151 -7.02 -24.30 26.26
N HIS A 152 -6.81 -23.47 25.24
CA HIS A 152 -7.43 -23.65 23.92
C HIS A 152 -6.47 -24.12 22.82
N ASN A 153 -5.16 -24.09 23.07
CA ASN A 153 -4.10 -24.59 22.19
C ASN A 153 -4.23 -24.13 20.73
N ILE A 154 -4.37 -22.82 20.53
CA ILE A 154 -4.60 -22.22 19.21
C ILE A 154 -3.34 -22.39 18.36
N LYS A 155 -3.46 -23.08 17.20
CA LYS A 155 -2.37 -23.24 16.23
C LYS A 155 -2.58 -22.47 14.95
N GLY A 156 -3.82 -22.08 14.66
CA GLY A 156 -4.12 -21.31 13.46
C GLY A 156 -5.56 -20.83 13.38
N PHE A 157 -5.90 -20.30 12.20
CA PHE A 157 -7.19 -19.69 11.92
C PHE A 157 -8.36 -20.68 12.02
N SER A 158 -8.12 -21.96 11.71
CA SER A 158 -9.12 -23.02 11.90
C SER A 158 -9.50 -23.25 13.36
N ASP A 159 -8.57 -23.06 14.31
CA ASP A 159 -8.89 -23.20 15.73
C ASP A 159 -9.66 -21.97 16.23
N LEU A 160 -9.30 -20.78 15.76
CA LEU A 160 -10.07 -19.56 16.03
C LEU A 160 -11.51 -19.66 15.52
N HIS A 161 -11.72 -20.17 14.32
CA HIS A 161 -13.07 -20.40 13.78
C HIS A 161 -13.88 -21.38 14.63
N LYS A 162 -13.28 -22.49 15.09
CA LYS A 162 -13.96 -23.42 16.02
C LYS A 162 -14.36 -22.74 17.31
N LEU A 163 -13.47 -21.93 17.89
CA LEU A 163 -13.74 -21.18 19.13
C LEU A 163 -14.87 -20.16 18.93
N ASN A 164 -14.96 -19.50 17.77
CA ASN A 164 -16.07 -18.60 17.45
C ASN A 164 -17.44 -19.30 17.41
N LEU A 165 -17.48 -20.59 17.07
CA LEU A 165 -18.71 -21.37 16.98
C LEU A 165 -19.14 -21.97 18.33
N ASP A 166 -18.27 -21.92 19.35
CA ASP A 166 -18.57 -22.44 20.68
C ASP A 166 -19.33 -21.39 21.50
N SER A 167 -20.61 -21.65 21.79
CA SER A 167 -21.46 -20.75 22.56
C SER A 167 -21.07 -20.63 24.03
N GLY A 168 -20.22 -21.52 24.54
CA GLY A 168 -19.65 -21.45 25.89
C GLY A 168 -18.45 -20.51 26.00
N ILE A 169 -17.89 -20.05 24.88
CA ILE A 169 -16.66 -19.26 24.85
C ILE A 169 -16.96 -17.86 24.29
N ASN A 170 -16.68 -16.83 25.08
CA ASN A 170 -16.76 -15.44 24.61
C ASN A 170 -15.41 -15.00 24.04
N ILE A 171 -15.21 -15.23 22.74
CA ILE A 171 -14.01 -14.81 22.01
C ILE A 171 -14.24 -13.48 21.31
N LYS A 172 -13.22 -12.61 21.34
CA LYS A 172 -13.18 -11.35 20.60
C LYS A 172 -11.87 -11.26 19.86
N MET A 173 -11.95 -11.05 18.56
CA MET A 173 -10.81 -10.96 17.66
C MET A 173 -10.64 -9.53 17.16
N ALA A 174 -9.42 -9.20 16.77
CA ALA A 174 -9.15 -7.94 16.10
C ALA A 174 -8.03 -8.13 15.07
N HIS A 175 -8.20 -7.49 13.92
CA HIS A 175 -7.16 -7.29 12.92
C HIS A 175 -7.37 -5.92 12.28
N THR A 176 -6.48 -5.49 11.40
CA THR A 176 -6.61 -4.20 10.72
C THR A 176 -7.60 -4.27 9.56
N ASP A 177 -8.13 -3.13 9.09
CA ASP A 177 -9.01 -3.07 7.91
C ASP A 177 -8.29 -3.66 6.69
N PRO A 178 -8.83 -4.74 6.07
CA PRO A 178 -8.17 -5.42 4.96
C PRO A 178 -8.07 -4.59 3.68
N ARG A 179 -8.79 -3.48 3.59
CA ARG A 179 -8.72 -2.55 2.45
C ARG A 179 -7.62 -1.50 2.61
N LEU A 180 -7.22 -1.22 3.85
CA LEU A 180 -6.31 -0.11 4.17
C LEU A 180 -4.95 -0.61 4.64
N SER A 181 -4.87 -1.78 5.24
CA SER A 181 -3.67 -2.28 5.91
C SER A 181 -3.23 -3.65 5.39
N ASN A 182 -1.92 -3.78 5.20
CA ASN A 182 -1.29 -5.01 4.74
C ASN A 182 -1.57 -6.20 5.67
N SER A 183 -1.44 -6.03 6.99
CA SER A 183 -1.74 -7.10 7.96
C SER A 183 -3.19 -7.55 7.91
N GLY A 184 -4.12 -6.63 7.60
CA GLY A 184 -5.55 -6.92 7.50
C GLY A 184 -5.83 -7.73 6.26
N PHE A 185 -5.29 -7.27 5.13
CA PHE A 185 -5.40 -7.97 3.86
C PHE A 185 -4.82 -9.39 3.96
N MET A 186 -3.62 -9.51 4.52
CA MET A 186 -2.97 -10.81 4.74
C MET A 186 -3.76 -11.71 5.71
N SER A 187 -4.37 -11.15 6.76
CA SER A 187 -5.21 -11.92 7.69
C SER A 187 -6.39 -12.55 6.96
N VAL A 188 -7.08 -11.80 6.09
CA VAL A 188 -8.20 -12.31 5.30
C VAL A 188 -7.74 -13.36 4.27
N ILE A 189 -6.59 -13.16 3.63
CA ILE A 189 -6.01 -14.15 2.70
C ILE A 189 -5.67 -15.46 3.41
N MET A 190 -5.07 -15.39 4.60
CA MET A 190 -4.79 -16.58 5.42
C MET A 190 -6.05 -17.24 5.96
N ALA A 191 -7.07 -16.46 6.32
CA ALA A 191 -8.38 -16.97 6.71
C ALA A 191 -9.03 -17.75 5.56
N LEU A 192 -8.97 -17.22 4.33
CA LEU A 192 -9.45 -17.92 3.14
C LEU A 192 -8.63 -19.18 2.83
N SER A 193 -7.31 -19.13 3.02
CA SER A 193 -6.42 -20.30 2.91
C SER A 193 -6.83 -21.40 3.91
N ALA A 194 -7.13 -21.03 5.15
CA ALA A 194 -7.62 -21.96 6.17
C ALA A 194 -9.01 -22.52 5.85
N ALA A 195 -9.91 -21.71 5.27
CA ALA A 195 -11.25 -22.12 4.87
C ALA A 195 -11.22 -23.13 3.71
N SER A 196 -10.42 -22.82 2.69
CA SER A 196 -10.31 -23.62 1.46
C SER A 196 -9.43 -24.86 1.60
N GLY A 197 -8.50 -24.85 2.56
CA GLY A 197 -7.42 -25.83 2.63
C GLY A 197 -6.33 -25.65 1.57
N THR A 198 -6.41 -24.56 0.79
CA THR A 198 -5.47 -24.23 -0.28
C THR A 198 -4.39 -23.30 0.25
N PRO A 199 -3.09 -23.57 0.01
CA PRO A 199 -2.01 -22.65 0.37
C PRO A 199 -2.22 -21.25 -0.21
N SER A 200 -1.84 -20.21 0.54
CA SER A 200 -2.12 -18.81 0.19
C SER A 200 -1.65 -18.38 -1.21
N GLU A 201 -0.55 -18.96 -1.68
CA GLU A 201 0.07 -18.74 -2.98
C GLU A 201 -0.70 -19.37 -4.15
N ASN A 202 -1.58 -20.34 -3.86
CA ASN A 202 -2.36 -21.09 -4.83
C ASN A 202 -3.85 -20.69 -4.81
N LEU A 203 -4.24 -19.71 -4.00
CA LEU A 203 -5.61 -19.23 -3.94
C LEU A 203 -6.06 -18.60 -5.26
N THR A 204 -7.31 -18.86 -5.62
CA THR A 204 -7.94 -18.38 -6.85
C THR A 204 -9.25 -17.63 -6.56
N LEU A 205 -9.82 -16.98 -7.56
CA LEU A 205 -11.15 -16.37 -7.46
C LEU A 205 -12.26 -17.40 -7.18
N ASN A 206 -12.05 -18.67 -7.57
CA ASN A 206 -13.01 -19.73 -7.29
C ASN A 206 -13.06 -20.02 -5.79
N ASP A 207 -11.91 -20.02 -5.10
CA ASP A 207 -11.86 -20.20 -3.65
C ASP A 207 -12.62 -19.07 -2.92
N LEU A 208 -12.52 -17.84 -3.42
CA LEU A 208 -13.23 -16.68 -2.86
C LEU A 208 -14.74 -16.70 -3.14
N THR A 209 -15.15 -17.20 -4.30
CA THR A 209 -16.57 -17.25 -4.72
C THR A 209 -17.30 -18.51 -4.25
N ASP A 210 -16.57 -19.50 -3.73
CA ASP A 210 -17.14 -20.68 -3.10
C ASP A 210 -18.00 -20.31 -1.88
N LYS A 211 -19.24 -20.81 -1.85
CA LYS A 211 -20.22 -20.46 -0.82
C LYS A 211 -19.84 -21.03 0.56
N THR A 212 -19.12 -22.14 0.60
CA THR A 212 -18.65 -22.76 1.85
C THR A 212 -17.54 -21.91 2.45
N ASN A 213 -16.57 -21.49 1.65
CA ASN A 213 -15.49 -20.60 2.08
C ASN A 213 -16.04 -19.23 2.53
N GLN A 214 -17.00 -18.66 1.80
CA GLN A 214 -17.66 -17.41 2.21
C GLN A 214 -18.42 -17.54 3.53
N LYS A 215 -19.09 -18.68 3.76
CA LYS A 215 -19.77 -18.94 5.03
C LYS A 215 -18.74 -19.04 6.16
N TRP A 216 -17.68 -19.81 5.95
CA TRP A 216 -16.59 -19.96 6.92
C TRP A 216 -15.98 -18.61 7.29
N LEU A 217 -15.68 -17.76 6.29
CA LEU A 217 -15.13 -16.42 6.50
C LEU A 217 -16.09 -15.54 7.30
N LYS A 218 -17.40 -15.57 7.01
CA LYS A 218 -18.39 -14.82 7.80
C LYS A 218 -18.42 -15.25 9.25
N GLU A 219 -18.30 -16.54 9.53
CA GLU A 219 -18.25 -17.09 10.89
C GLU A 219 -16.94 -16.71 11.60
N PHE A 220 -15.81 -16.76 10.88
CA PHE A 220 -14.52 -16.31 11.39
C PHE A 220 -14.51 -14.81 11.74
N GLU A 221 -15.05 -13.97 10.86
CA GLU A 221 -15.14 -12.52 11.04
C GLU A 221 -16.22 -12.11 12.08
N SER A 222 -17.11 -13.02 12.49
CA SER A 222 -18.23 -12.69 13.38
C SER A 222 -17.80 -12.25 14.78
N SER A 223 -16.61 -12.65 15.23
CA SER A 223 -16.02 -12.23 16.50
C SER A 223 -15.04 -11.04 16.34
N ALA A 224 -14.83 -10.54 15.12
CA ALA A 224 -13.96 -9.41 14.85
C ALA A 224 -14.64 -8.10 15.34
N ILE A 225 -14.16 -7.57 16.46
CA ILE A 225 -14.75 -6.39 17.12
C ILE A 225 -14.13 -5.06 16.68
N MET A 226 -13.00 -5.09 15.97
CA MET A 226 -12.29 -3.88 15.54
C MET A 226 -11.48 -4.12 14.27
N TYR A 227 -11.59 -3.16 13.34
CA TYR A 227 -10.76 -3.04 12.14
C TYR A 227 -9.86 -1.80 12.26
N GLY A 228 -8.66 -1.96 12.82
CA GLY A 228 -7.71 -0.84 12.97
C GLY A 228 -7.15 -0.36 11.62
N LYS A 229 -6.83 0.93 11.44
CA LYS A 229 -6.26 1.42 10.18
C LYS A 229 -4.80 0.96 9.92
N SER A 230 -4.08 0.55 10.97
CA SER A 230 -2.71 0.01 10.88
C SER A 230 -2.38 -0.88 12.08
N THR A 231 -1.34 -1.72 11.95
CA THR A 231 -0.90 -2.64 13.01
C THR A 231 -0.46 -1.89 14.26
N GLY A 232 0.32 -0.82 14.09
CA GLY A 232 0.76 0.02 15.20
C GLY A 232 -0.38 0.75 15.90
N PHE A 233 -1.45 1.10 15.17
CA PHE A 233 -2.67 1.63 15.78
C PHE A 233 -3.37 0.54 16.58
N LEU A 234 -3.65 -0.62 15.96
CA LEU A 234 -4.34 -1.73 16.62
C LEU A 234 -3.64 -2.15 17.92
N ALA A 235 -2.33 -2.30 17.88
CA ALA A 235 -1.48 -2.64 19.03
C ALA A 235 -1.71 -1.72 20.25
N ARG A 236 -1.89 -0.41 20.04
CA ARG A 236 -2.12 0.56 21.14
C ARG A 236 -3.52 0.46 21.78
N TYR A 237 -4.47 -0.21 21.14
CA TYR A 237 -5.85 -0.32 21.63
C TYR A 237 -6.14 -1.66 22.30
N ILE A 238 -5.34 -2.69 22.01
CA ILE A 238 -5.55 -4.06 22.52
C ILE A 238 -4.51 -4.48 23.58
N MET A 239 -3.44 -3.70 23.76
CA MET A 239 -2.45 -3.81 24.84
C MET A 239 -2.62 -2.64 25.80
#